data_AF-A0A1S9BT65-F1
#
_entry.id   AF-A0A1S9BT65-F1
#
_cell.length_a   1.000
_cell.length_b   1.000
_cell.length_c   1.000
_cell.angle_alpha   90.00
_cell.angle_beta   90.00
_cell.angle_gamma   90.00
#
_symmetry.space_group_name_H-M   'P 1'
#
loop_
_entity.id
_entity.type
_entity.pdbx_description
1 polymer ?
#
loop_
_entity_poly.entity_id
_entity_poly.type
_entity_poly.pdbx_seq_one_letter_code
_entity_poly.pdbx_strand_id
1 'polypeptide(L)'
;MINIKLKKTILVVLDTILIMATIVPVLVLLKECIEAAIVGTIPWGFGYGVDYGEKIFGIEAFFYVMSFYLAFFFVLVALWAMLYVFTSFFTVFTLVYLKK
;
A
#
# COMPACT_ATOMS: atom_id res chain seq x y z
N MET A 1 3.98 17.49 33.80
CA MET A 1 4.74 16.21 33.79
C MET A 1 3.77 15.10 33.36
N ILE A 2 3.91 14.54 32.15
CA ILE A 2 2.95 13.55 31.62
C ILE A 2 3.10 12.22 32.36
N ASN A 3 1.99 11.65 32.83
CA ASN A 3 1.94 10.35 33.51
C ASN A 3 2.46 9.22 32.61
N ILE A 4 3.23 8.28 33.17
CA ILE A 4 3.81 7.12 32.47
C ILE A 4 2.74 6.29 31.75
N LYS A 5 1.56 6.08 32.38
CA LYS A 5 0.45 5.36 31.73
C LYS A 5 -0.04 6.08 30.47
N LEU A 6 -0.14 7.41 30.52
CA LEU A 6 -0.57 8.21 29.37
C LEU A 6 0.44 8.14 28.21
N LYS A 7 1.75 8.13 28.51
CA LYS A 7 2.79 7.93 27.49
C LYS A 7 2.69 6.58 26.79
N LYS A 8 2.45 5.50 27.56
CA LYS A 8 2.27 4.14 27.02
C LYS A 8 1.05 4.06 26.10
N THR A 9 -0.08 4.67 26.49
CA THR A 9 -1.28 4.74 25.63
C THR A 9 -1.04 5.50 24.33
N ILE A 10 -0.36 6.64 24.38
CA ILE A 10 -0.06 7.44 23.19
C ILE A 10 0.80 6.65 22.20
N LEU A 11 1.82 5.91 22.68
CA LEU A 11 2.67 5.09 21.82
C LEU A 11 1.88 4.00 21.08
N VAL A 12 0.98 3.30 21.78
CA VAL A 12 0.12 2.27 21.16
C VAL A 12 -0.82 2.86 20.11
N VAL A 13 -1.41 4.02 20.38
CA VAL A 13 -2.30 4.70 19.42
C VAL A 13 -1.52 5.12 18.18
N LEU A 14 -0.33 5.70 18.34
CA LEU A 14 0.53 6.09 17.23
C LEU A 14 0.96 4.88 16.39
N ASP A 15 1.33 3.78 17.03
CA ASP A 15 1.69 2.53 16.35
C ASP A 15 0.53 1.98 15.52
N THR A 16 -0.68 1.98 16.08
CA THR A 16 -1.90 1.57 15.37
C THR A 16 -2.16 2.45 14.15
N ILE A 17 -2.01 3.76 14.27
CA ILE A 17 -2.18 4.70 13.13
C ILE A 17 -1.13 4.43 12.04
N LEU A 18 0.12 4.21 12.42
CA LEU A 18 1.21 3.92 11.48
C LEU A 18 0.97 2.60 10.74
N ILE A 19 0.51 1.56 11.42
CA ILE A 19 0.13 0.29 10.79
C ILE A 19 -1.01 0.50 9.80
N MET A 20 -2.06 1.20 10.19
CA MET A 20 -3.19 1.49 9.29
C MET A 20 -2.73 2.27 8.05
N ALA A 21 -1.86 3.27 8.22
CA ALA A 21 -1.30 4.06 7.12
C ALA A 21 -0.48 3.20 6.14
N THR A 22 0.17 2.12 6.61
CA THR A 22 0.88 1.18 5.75
C THR A 22 -0.03 0.19 5.02
N ILE A 23 -1.17 -0.20 5.61
CA ILE A 23 -2.07 -1.20 5.02
C ILE A 23 -2.96 -0.60 3.93
N VAL A 24 -3.48 0.62 4.15
CA VAL A 24 -4.48 1.25 3.26
C VAL A 24 -4.03 1.32 1.80
N PRO A 25 -2.80 1.79 1.46
CA PRO A 25 -2.37 1.86 0.06
C PRO A 25 -2.36 0.50 -0.65
N VAL A 26 -1.98 -0.56 0.08
CA VAL A 26 -1.95 -1.93 -0.46
C VAL A 26 -3.37 -2.43 -0.74
N LEU A 27 -4.32 -2.17 0.17
CA LEU A 27 -5.72 -2.54 -0.04
C LEU A 27 -6.34 -1.82 -1.24
N VAL A 28 -6.02 -0.54 -1.42
CA VAL A 28 -6.48 0.23 -2.59
C VAL A 28 -5.88 -0.38 -3.87
N LEU A 29 -4.58 -0.64 -3.90
CA LEU A 29 -3.95 -1.28 -5.07
C LEU A 29 -4.58 -2.64 -5.39
N LEU A 30 -4.79 -3.49 -4.38
CA LEU A 30 -5.42 -4.80 -4.56
C LEU A 30 -6.84 -4.67 -5.10
N LYS A 31 -7.62 -3.71 -4.60
CA LYS A 31 -8.97 -3.44 -5.10
C LYS A 31 -8.93 -3.10 -6.59
N GLU A 32 -8.07 -2.18 -7.01
CA GLU A 32 -7.94 -1.79 -8.42
C GLU A 32 -7.50 -2.97 -9.31
N CYS A 33 -6.59 -3.81 -8.82
CA CYS A 33 -6.14 -4.99 -9.56
C CYS A 33 -7.25 -6.06 -9.69
N ILE A 34 -8.04 -6.27 -8.64
CA ILE A 34 -9.19 -7.19 -8.66
C ILE A 34 -10.29 -6.66 -9.58
N GLU A 35 -10.58 -5.36 -9.50
CA GLU A 35 -11.58 -4.71 -10.35
C GLU A 35 -11.19 -4.83 -11.83
N ALA A 36 -9.92 -4.60 -12.16
CA ALA A 36 -9.38 -4.82 -13.50
C ALA A 36 -9.47 -6.29 -13.94
N ALA A 37 -9.26 -7.25 -13.04
CA ALA A 37 -9.41 -8.67 -13.35
C ALA A 37 -10.84 -9.06 -13.72
N ILE A 38 -11.85 -8.44 -13.09
CA ILE A 38 -13.27 -8.76 -13.28
C ILE A 38 -13.87 -7.98 -14.46
N VAL A 39 -13.65 -6.66 -14.50
CA VAL A 39 -14.28 -5.75 -15.48
C VAL A 39 -13.46 -5.64 -16.77
N GLY A 40 -12.21 -6.11 -16.73
CA GLY A 40 -11.23 -6.03 -17.80
C GLY A 40 -10.57 -4.65 -17.86
N THR A 41 -9.33 -4.62 -18.32
CA THR A 41 -8.56 -3.38 -18.51
C THR A 41 -8.05 -3.27 -19.94
N ILE A 42 -7.87 -2.04 -20.40
CA ILE A 42 -7.28 -1.76 -21.72
C ILE A 42 -5.81 -1.41 -21.49
N PRO A 43 -4.86 -2.19 -22.03
CA PRO A 43 -3.44 -1.92 -21.86
C PRO A 43 -3.05 -0.55 -22.43
N TRP A 44 -2.63 0.36 -21.57
CA TRP A 44 -2.00 1.62 -21.95
C TRP A 44 -0.63 1.35 -22.58
N GLY A 45 -0.46 1.77 -23.84
CA GLY A 45 0.80 1.60 -24.61
C GLY A 45 0.69 0.72 -25.86
N PHE A 46 -0.36 -0.09 -26.01
CA PHE A 46 -0.60 -0.86 -27.24
C PHE A 46 -1.45 -0.12 -28.28
N GLY A 47 -2.04 1.01 -27.91
CA GLY A 47 -2.88 1.83 -28.79
C GLY A 47 -2.43 3.27 -28.80
N TYR A 48 -1.34 3.59 -29.50
CA TYR A 48 -1.18 4.94 -30.06
C TYR A 48 -2.18 5.11 -31.22
N GLY A 49 -3.48 5.23 -30.86
CA GLY A 49 -4.47 5.92 -31.67
C GLY A 49 -5.14 5.19 -32.84
N VAL A 50 -5.05 3.86 -33.01
CA VAL A 50 -5.77 3.21 -34.14
C VAL A 50 -6.47 1.88 -33.87
N ASP A 51 -6.29 1.27 -32.69
CA ASP A 51 -7.20 0.22 -32.22
C ASP A 51 -7.26 0.32 -30.70
N TYR A 52 -8.47 0.49 -30.15
CA TYR A 52 -8.67 0.24 -28.73
C TYR A 52 -8.44 -1.26 -28.55
N GLY A 53 -7.22 -1.65 -28.15
CA GLY A 53 -6.84 -3.04 -27.98
C GLY A 53 -7.89 -3.81 -27.17
N GLU A 54 -8.06 -5.10 -27.51
CA GLU A 54 -8.99 -5.97 -26.79
C GLU A 54 -8.76 -5.88 -25.29
N LYS A 55 -9.86 -5.81 -24.52
CA LYS A 55 -9.76 -5.81 -23.06
C LYS A 55 -9.13 -7.13 -22.62
N ILE A 56 -8.11 -7.02 -21.77
CA ILE A 56 -7.55 -8.18 -21.06
C ILE A 56 -8.34 -8.39 -19.76
N PHE A 57 -8.49 -9.65 -19.35
CA PHE A 57 -9.27 -10.06 -18.17
C PHE A 57 -8.48 -11.01 -17.27
N GLY A 58 -9.02 -11.29 -16.09
CA GLY A 58 -8.47 -12.28 -15.17
C GLY A 58 -7.10 -11.90 -14.63
N ILE A 59 -6.24 -12.90 -14.46
CA ILE A 59 -4.92 -12.75 -13.83
C ILE A 59 -3.98 -11.86 -14.67
N GLU A 60 -4.13 -11.87 -15.99
CA GLU A 60 -3.32 -11.04 -16.88
C GLU A 60 -3.61 -9.55 -16.67
N ALA A 61 -4.89 -9.17 -16.59
CA ALA A 61 -5.32 -7.82 -16.26
C ALA A 61 -4.85 -7.38 -14.86
N PHE A 62 -4.89 -8.29 -13.88
CA PHE A 62 -4.39 -8.04 -12.53
C PHE A 62 -2.89 -7.66 -12.55
N PHE A 63 -2.06 -8.48 -13.19
CA PHE A 63 -0.62 -8.24 -13.25
C PHE A 63 -0.26 -7.01 -14.07
N TYR A 64 -1.01 -6.73 -15.13
CA TYR A 64 -0.83 -5.52 -15.93
C TYR A 64 -1.04 -4.26 -15.07
N VAL A 65 -2.17 -4.17 -14.37
CA VAL A 65 -2.48 -3.02 -13.49
C VAL A 65 -1.49 -2.94 -12.34
N MET A 66 -1.16 -4.05 -11.70
CA MET A 66 -0.15 -4.07 -10.62
C MET A 66 1.19 -3.53 -11.10
N SER A 67 1.69 -3.99 -12.25
CA SER A 67 2.98 -3.56 -12.82
C SER A 67 2.95 -2.10 -13.22
N PHE A 68 1.82 -1.64 -13.80
CA PHE A 68 1.62 -0.24 -14.17
C PHE A 68 1.68 0.68 -12.93
N TYR A 69 0.94 0.34 -11.87
CA TYR A 69 0.95 1.13 -10.63
C TYR A 69 2.33 1.14 -9.97
N LEU A 70 3.03 -0.01 -9.93
CA LEU A 70 4.38 -0.09 -9.37
C LEU A 70 5.40 0.74 -10.17
N ALA A 71 5.28 0.78 -11.49
CA ALA A 71 6.17 1.54 -12.37
C ALA A 71 5.88 3.04 -12.35
N PHE A 72 4.60 3.45 -12.51
CA PHE A 72 4.22 4.87 -12.56
C PHE A 72 4.28 5.55 -11.20
N PHE A 73 3.96 4.84 -10.11
CA PHE A 73 4.01 5.37 -8.76
C PHE A 73 5.25 4.91 -7.99
N PHE A 74 6.34 4.59 -8.67
CA PHE A 74 7.57 4.08 -8.06
C PHE A 74 8.07 4.94 -6.86
N VAL A 75 8.00 6.27 -6.97
CA VAL A 75 8.37 7.18 -5.87
C VAL A 75 7.46 6.99 -4.65
N LEU A 76 6.15 6.84 -4.85
CA LEU A 76 5.20 6.56 -3.76
C LEU A 76 5.41 5.17 -3.16
N VAL A 77 5.75 4.17 -3.98
CA VAL A 77 6.10 2.82 -3.51
C VAL A 77 7.36 2.85 -2.65
N ALA A 78 8.38 3.60 -3.05
CA ALA A 78 9.59 3.78 -2.27
C ALA A 78 9.32 4.49 -0.93
N LEU A 79 8.52 5.56 -0.95
CA LEU A 79 8.08 6.26 0.27
C LEU A 79 7.27 5.34 1.20
N TRP A 80 6.37 4.54 0.63
CA TRP A 80 5.59 3.55 1.36
C TRP A 80 6.48 2.47 1.99
N ALA A 81 7.47 1.96 1.26
CA ALA A 81 8.41 0.96 1.79
C ALA A 81 9.24 1.54 2.96
N MET A 82 9.68 2.80 2.87
CA MET A 82 10.36 3.48 3.98
C MET A 82 9.43 3.65 5.19
N LEU A 83 8.17 4.03 4.96
CA LEU A 83 7.16 4.11 6.02
C LEU A 83 6.95 2.74 6.69
N TYR A 84 6.87 1.67 5.91
CA TYR A 84 6.73 0.31 6.44
C TYR A 84 7.92 -0.11 7.31
N VAL A 85 9.16 0.17 6.87
CA VAL A 85 10.37 -0.10 7.67
C VAL A 85 10.36 0.70 8.97
N PHE A 86 10.02 1.99 8.90
CA PHE A 86 9.91 2.85 10.07
C PHE A 86 8.85 2.34 11.05
N THR A 87 7.65 2.03 10.57
CA THR A 87 6.55 1.48 11.37
C THR A 87 6.99 0.18 12.04
N SER A 88 7.62 -0.74 11.31
CA SER A 88 8.11 -2.01 11.86
C SER A 88 9.09 -1.79 13.01
N PHE A 89 10.05 -0.87 12.85
CA PHE A 89 10.98 -0.51 13.91
C PHE A 89 10.27 0.14 15.11
N PHE A 90 9.32 1.04 14.86
CA PHE A 90 8.55 1.72 15.88
C PHE A 90 7.67 0.76 16.69
N THR A 91 7.06 -0.24 16.04
CA THR A 91 6.30 -1.30 16.71
C THR A 91 7.22 -2.11 17.63
N VAL A 92 8.39 -2.53 17.15
CA VAL A 92 9.37 -3.28 17.98
C VAL A 92 9.81 -2.44 19.17
N PHE A 93 10.14 -1.17 18.97
CA PHE A 93 10.49 -0.24 20.05
C PHE A 93 9.35 -0.11 21.07
N THR A 94 8.12 0.08 20.60
CA THR A 94 6.93 0.21 21.45
C THR A 94 6.72 -1.04 22.29
N LEU A 95 6.84 -2.24 21.70
CA LEU A 95 6.73 -3.51 22.42
C LEU A 95 7.82 -3.67 23.50
N VAL A 96 9.07 -3.31 23.19
CA VAL A 96 10.18 -3.36 24.16
C VAL A 96 9.99 -2.34 25.28
N TYR A 97 9.55 -1.14 24.96
CA TYR A 97 9.31 -0.07 25.93
C TYR A 97 8.12 -0.38 26.85
N LEU A 98 7.06 -1.00 26.32
CA LEU A 98 5.89 -1.40 27.12
C LEU A 98 6.20 -2.54 28.09
N LYS A 99 7.12 -3.44 27.73
CA LYS A 99 7.61 -4.54 28.60
C LYS A 99 8.49 -4.07 29.76
N LYS A 100 9.12 -2.89 29.65
CA LYS A 100 9.85 -2.23 30.74
C LYS A 100 8.91 -1.37 31.60
#